data_AF-A0A822IHI5-F1
#
_entry.id   AF-A0A822IHI5-F1
#
_cell.length_a   1.000
_cell.length_b   1.000
_cell.length_c   1.000
_cell.angle_alpha   90.00
_cell.angle_beta   90.00
_cell.angle_gamma   90.00
#
_symmetry.space_group_name_H-M   'P 1'
#
loop_
_entity.id
_entity.type
_entity.pdbx_description
1 polymer ?
#
loop_
_entity_poly.entity_id
_entity_poly.type
_entity_poly.pdbx_seq_one_letter_code
_entity_poly.pdbx_strand_id
1 'polypeptide(L)'
;MPETIEEELTKLQSDFTGNQSEIERLSNINKDLKASIDGLAKKVAEVKKVFDPYNQLLENIRIEKEGNAAIVIQKKAIVDADLDENAKKNISIKIKTVDDYIGKLEKEEQKLIDKVKEINNKIDDAKADIANKNISFDTIKQYQKNVEEDLKVLKDLKTSLQKEENTKILFYYLETLGKIEGKIYDTSDILKTKLYQAQEDLEAAKAHLSEKEGELKTARADLEAKTKDKNMKIQSHNADIINEIK
;
A
#
# COMPACT_ATOMS: atom_id res chain seq x y z
N MET A 1 8.06 -0.19 48.99
CA MET A 1 9.24 -1.00 49.39
C MET A 1 10.19 -0.95 48.21
N PRO A 2 11.52 -0.80 48.41
CA PRO A 2 12.46 -1.01 47.31
C PRO A 2 12.29 -2.46 46.85
N GLU A 3 12.15 -2.68 45.54
CA GLU A 3 12.21 -4.03 44.96
C GLU A 3 13.47 -4.70 45.53
N THR A 4 13.28 -5.89 46.09
CA THR A 4 14.42 -6.64 46.61
C THR A 4 15.32 -7.03 45.44
N ILE A 5 16.64 -7.07 45.64
CA ILE A 5 17.60 -7.45 44.59
C ILE A 5 17.20 -8.78 43.93
N GLU A 6 16.53 -9.68 44.65
CA GLU A 6 15.98 -10.93 44.13
C GLU A 6 14.83 -10.76 43.13
N GLU A 7 13.94 -9.77 43.31
CA GLU A 7 12.87 -9.46 42.35
C GLU A 7 13.44 -8.89 41.05
N GLU A 8 14.41 -7.98 41.14
CA GLU A 8 15.14 -7.48 39.97
C GLU A 8 15.88 -8.61 39.25
N LEU A 9 16.53 -9.51 39.99
CA LEU A 9 17.26 -10.65 39.41
C LEU A 9 16.32 -11.61 38.66
N THR A 10 15.15 -11.89 39.24
CA THR A 10 14.14 -12.77 38.67
C THR A 10 13.55 -12.17 37.39
N LYS A 11 13.29 -10.86 37.41
CA LYS A 11 12.83 -10.11 36.22
C LYS A 11 13.89 -10.13 35.11
N LEU A 12 15.15 -9.88 35.44
CA LEU A 12 16.25 -9.94 34.47
C LEU A 12 16.40 -11.33 33.84
N GLN A 13 16.24 -12.39 34.65
CA GLN A 13 16.29 -13.78 34.16
C GLN A 13 15.11 -14.10 33.23
N SER A 14 13.91 -13.62 33.56
CA SER A 14 12.74 -13.74 32.69
C SER A 14 12.95 -13.01 31.36
N ASP A 15 13.44 -11.77 31.42
CA ASP A 15 13.71 -10.95 30.22
C ASP A 15 14.82 -11.58 29.36
N PHE A 16 15.87 -12.12 29.98
CA PHE A 16 16.94 -12.82 29.28
C PHE A 16 16.43 -14.07 28.54
N THR A 17 15.57 -14.85 29.20
CA THR A 17 14.96 -16.06 28.60
C THR A 17 14.01 -15.69 27.45
N GLY A 18 13.23 -14.61 27.61
CA GLY A 18 12.39 -14.05 26.56
C GLY A 18 13.20 -13.58 25.35
N ASN A 19 14.29 -12.86 25.59
CA ASN A 19 15.19 -12.40 24.54
C ASN A 19 15.89 -13.57 23.83
N GLN A 20 16.27 -14.64 24.52
CA GLN A 20 16.83 -15.85 23.89
C GLN A 20 15.82 -16.51 22.95
N SER A 21 14.57 -16.65 23.40
CA SER A 21 13.49 -17.23 22.59
C SER A 21 13.22 -16.38 21.33
N GLU A 22 13.26 -15.06 21.46
CA GLU A 22 13.07 -14.15 20.33
C GLU A 22 14.25 -14.17 19.36
N ILE A 23 15.49 -14.29 19.85
CA ILE A 23 16.68 -14.48 19.01
C ILE A 23 16.58 -15.77 18.18
N GLU A 24 16.14 -16.87 18.80
CA GLU A 24 15.91 -18.14 18.10
C GLU A 24 14.83 -18.02 17.01
N ARG A 25 13.72 -17.35 17.35
CA ARG A 25 12.63 -17.08 16.39
C ARG A 25 13.13 -16.26 15.20
N LEU A 26 13.87 -15.17 15.45
CA LEU A 26 14.43 -14.31 14.41
C LEU A 26 15.47 -15.04 13.55
N SER A 27 16.28 -15.93 14.15
CA SER A 27 17.25 -16.75 13.43
C SER A 27 16.58 -17.70 12.44
N ASN A 28 15.48 -18.34 12.85
CA ASN A 28 14.69 -19.21 11.98
C ASN A 28 14.03 -18.43 10.83
N ILE A 29 13.44 -17.26 11.12
CA ILE A 29 12.87 -16.37 10.09
C ILE A 29 13.95 -15.96 9.07
N ASN A 30 15.15 -15.62 9.53
CA ASN A 30 16.25 -15.23 8.65
C ASN A 30 16.69 -16.38 7.73
N LYS A 31 16.69 -17.63 8.24
CA LYS A 31 16.99 -18.82 7.45
C LYS A 31 15.96 -19.04 6.33
N ASP A 32 14.67 -18.89 6.64
CA ASP A 32 13.58 -19.05 5.66
C ASP A 32 13.58 -17.95 4.60
N LEU A 33 13.86 -16.70 5.02
CA LEU A 33 14.05 -15.58 4.10
C LEU A 33 15.22 -15.82 3.14
N LYS A 34 16.34 -16.36 3.65
CA LYS A 34 17.51 -16.67 2.82
C LYS A 34 17.20 -17.75 1.78
N ALA A 35 16.49 -18.81 2.17
CA ALA A 35 16.03 -19.84 1.25
C ALA A 35 15.07 -19.29 0.19
N SER A 36 14.20 -18.36 0.57
CA SER A 36 13.27 -17.68 -0.34
C SER A 36 14.02 -16.79 -1.35
N ILE A 37 15.03 -16.05 -0.89
CA ILE A 37 15.92 -15.24 -1.75
C ILE A 37 16.65 -16.12 -2.77
N ASP A 38 17.21 -17.25 -2.34
CA ASP A 38 17.89 -18.19 -3.24
C ASP A 38 16.93 -18.78 -4.28
N GLY A 39 15.68 -19.08 -3.88
CA GLY A 39 14.62 -19.53 -4.77
C GLY A 39 14.25 -18.47 -5.82
N LEU A 40 14.11 -17.21 -5.40
CA LEU A 40 13.84 -16.09 -6.30
C LEU A 40 15.01 -15.84 -7.26
N ALA A 41 16.25 -15.93 -6.78
CA ALA A 41 17.44 -15.78 -7.62
C ALA A 41 17.50 -16.83 -8.74
N LYS A 42 17.12 -18.09 -8.44
CA LYS A 42 17.00 -19.14 -9.46
C LYS A 42 15.91 -18.84 -10.50
N LYS A 43 14.73 -18.39 -10.05
CA LYS A 43 13.64 -17.99 -10.96
C LYS A 43 14.04 -16.80 -11.85
N VAL A 44 14.76 -15.82 -11.31
CA VAL A 44 15.31 -14.69 -12.09
C VAL A 44 16.28 -15.19 -13.16
N ALA A 45 17.13 -16.17 -12.84
CA ALA A 45 18.04 -16.77 -13.82
C ALA A 45 17.28 -17.54 -14.92
N GLU A 46 16.20 -18.25 -14.58
CA GLU A 46 15.33 -18.91 -15.56
C GLU A 46 14.60 -17.92 -16.47
N VAL A 47 14.08 -16.82 -15.91
CA VAL A 47 13.46 -15.74 -16.69
C VAL A 47 14.48 -15.11 -17.65
N LYS A 48 15.72 -14.88 -17.22
CA LYS A 48 16.78 -14.34 -18.10
C LYS A 48 17.06 -15.25 -19.29
N LYS A 49 17.05 -16.58 -19.10
CA LYS A 49 17.24 -17.54 -20.21
C LYS A 49 16.16 -17.44 -21.29
N VAL A 50 14.98 -16.92 -20.98
CA VAL A 50 13.89 -16.67 -21.95
C VAL A 50 13.94 -15.25 -22.48
N PHE A 51 14.26 -14.29 -21.61
CA PHE A 51 14.27 -12.86 -21.92
C PHE A 51 15.40 -12.47 -22.88
N ASP A 52 16.60 -13.03 -22.72
CA ASP A 52 17.74 -12.70 -23.57
C ASP A 52 17.53 -13.16 -25.03
N PRO A 53 17.07 -14.40 -25.31
CA PRO A 53 16.68 -14.80 -26.66
C PRO A 53 15.51 -14.01 -27.23
N TYR A 54 14.53 -13.63 -26.39
CA TYR A 54 13.41 -12.80 -26.82
C TYR A 54 13.87 -11.39 -27.24
N ASN A 55 14.81 -10.79 -26.50
CA ASN A 55 15.40 -9.50 -26.89
C ASN A 55 16.28 -9.61 -28.14
N GLN A 56 17.03 -10.71 -28.30
CA GLN A 56 17.73 -10.99 -29.55
C GLN A 56 16.76 -11.16 -30.72
N LEU A 57 15.63 -11.83 -30.51
CA LEU A 57 14.58 -11.95 -31.52
C LEU A 57 13.95 -10.60 -31.84
N LEU A 58 13.67 -9.76 -30.83
CA LEU A 58 13.18 -8.39 -31.02
C LEU A 58 14.19 -7.54 -31.79
N GLU A 59 15.48 -7.66 -31.50
CA GLU A 59 16.54 -6.94 -32.21
C GLU A 59 16.70 -7.46 -33.64
N ASN A 60 16.59 -8.78 -33.86
CA ASN A 60 16.56 -9.36 -35.20
C ASN A 60 15.33 -8.91 -35.99
N ILE A 61 14.15 -8.85 -35.35
CA ILE A 61 12.92 -8.29 -35.94
C ILE A 61 13.10 -6.78 -36.20
N ARG A 62 13.82 -6.05 -35.35
CA ARG A 62 14.14 -4.63 -35.55
C ARG A 62 15.09 -4.45 -36.74
N ILE A 63 16.14 -5.24 -36.84
CA ILE A 63 17.09 -5.25 -37.97
C ILE A 63 16.39 -5.70 -39.25
N GLU A 64 15.51 -6.72 -39.20
CA GLU A 64 14.65 -7.09 -40.34
C GLU A 64 13.64 -6.01 -40.66
N LYS A 65 13.12 -5.26 -39.68
CA LYS A 65 12.24 -4.11 -39.90
C LYS A 65 13.00 -2.91 -40.45
N GLU A 66 14.27 -2.72 -40.13
CA GLU A 66 15.16 -1.68 -40.66
C GLU A 66 15.70 -2.06 -42.06
N GLY A 67 16.00 -3.33 -42.30
CA GLY A 67 16.29 -3.88 -43.62
C GLY A 67 15.06 -3.91 -44.52
N ASN A 68 13.89 -4.23 -43.96
CA ASN A 68 12.60 -3.99 -44.59
C ASN A 68 12.29 -2.50 -44.66
N ALA A 69 12.83 -1.63 -43.80
CA ALA A 69 12.68 -0.19 -43.97
C ALA A 69 13.49 0.27 -45.17
N ALA A 70 14.66 -0.32 -45.47
CA ALA A 70 15.39 -0.07 -46.71
C ALA A 70 14.65 -0.61 -47.95
N ILE A 71 14.03 -1.80 -47.87
CA ILE A 71 13.18 -2.36 -48.94
C ILE A 71 11.86 -1.58 -49.07
N VAL A 72 11.29 -1.09 -47.97
CA VAL A 72 10.11 -0.21 -47.93
C VAL A 72 10.48 1.18 -48.41
N ILE A 73 11.68 1.70 -48.14
CA ILE A 73 12.19 2.97 -48.69
C ILE A 73 12.46 2.79 -50.19
N GLN A 74 12.98 1.66 -50.67
CA GLN A 74 13.12 1.36 -52.10
C GLN A 74 11.76 1.15 -52.77
N LYS A 75 10.84 0.38 -52.17
CA LYS A 75 9.46 0.20 -52.68
C LYS A 75 8.66 1.51 -52.59
N LYS A 76 8.86 2.33 -51.56
CA LYS A 76 8.29 3.66 -51.41
C LYS A 76 8.93 4.65 -52.38
N ALA A 77 10.20 4.50 -52.76
CA ALA A 77 10.82 5.30 -53.84
C ALA A 77 10.30 4.89 -55.23
N ILE A 78 9.99 3.60 -55.45
CA ILE A 78 9.35 3.10 -56.67
C ILE A 78 7.86 3.53 -56.73
N VAL A 79 7.13 3.40 -55.62
CA VAL A 79 5.73 3.86 -55.49
C VAL A 79 5.64 5.39 -55.47
N ASP A 80 6.61 6.12 -54.91
CA ASP A 80 6.71 7.58 -55.00
C ASP A 80 7.12 8.03 -56.42
N ALA A 81 7.74 7.17 -57.23
CA ALA A 81 7.95 7.46 -58.65
C ALA A 81 6.67 7.24 -59.49
N ASP A 82 5.75 6.38 -59.03
CA ASP A 82 4.49 6.01 -59.72
C ASP A 82 3.23 6.70 -59.18
N LEU A 83 3.23 7.24 -57.96
CA LEU A 83 2.12 8.00 -57.40
C LEU A 83 2.12 9.43 -57.95
N ASP A 84 1.03 9.83 -58.59
CA ASP A 84 0.85 11.22 -59.01
C ASP A 84 0.86 12.19 -57.80
N GLU A 85 1.24 13.45 -58.01
CA GLU A 85 1.38 14.45 -56.93
C GLU A 85 0.10 14.64 -56.09
N ASN A 86 -1.09 14.43 -56.66
CA ASN A 86 -2.35 14.52 -55.92
C ASN A 86 -2.50 13.35 -54.94
N ALA A 87 -2.10 12.14 -55.32
CA ALA A 87 -2.14 10.99 -54.42
C ALA A 87 -1.20 11.18 -53.21
N LYS A 88 0.01 11.70 -53.44
CA LYS A 88 0.96 12.07 -52.37
C LYS A 88 0.39 13.14 -51.43
N LYS A 89 -0.22 14.18 -52.00
CA LYS A 89 -0.85 15.26 -51.23
C LYS A 89 -2.02 14.74 -50.38
N ASN A 90 -2.84 13.85 -50.93
CA ASN A 90 -3.96 13.24 -50.22
C ASN A 90 -3.51 12.34 -49.06
N ILE A 91 -2.50 11.49 -49.29
CA ILE A 91 -1.92 10.64 -48.24
C ILE A 91 -1.31 11.50 -47.13
N SER A 92 -0.58 12.56 -47.47
CA SER A 92 0.02 13.46 -46.49
C SER A 92 -1.03 14.17 -45.62
N ILE A 93 -2.15 14.60 -46.21
CA ILE A 93 -3.28 15.20 -45.47
C ILE A 93 -3.90 14.18 -44.50
N LYS A 94 -4.05 12.92 -44.93
CA LYS A 94 -4.59 11.84 -44.08
C LYS A 94 -3.66 11.51 -42.92
N ILE A 95 -2.36 11.35 -43.18
CA ILE A 95 -1.35 11.14 -42.13
C ILE A 95 -1.43 12.27 -41.10
N LYS A 96 -1.45 13.53 -41.55
CA LYS A 96 -1.56 14.67 -40.63
C LYS A 96 -2.85 14.65 -39.81
N THR A 97 -3.97 14.29 -40.42
CA THR A 97 -5.26 14.15 -39.72
C THR A 97 -5.19 13.04 -38.65
N VAL A 98 -4.50 11.95 -38.94
CA VAL A 98 -4.26 10.85 -37.99
C VAL A 98 -3.38 11.30 -36.84
N ASP A 99 -2.25 11.95 -37.13
CA ASP A 99 -1.33 12.45 -36.10
C ASP A 99 -2.02 13.44 -35.15
N ASP A 100 -2.82 14.37 -35.71
CA ASP A 100 -3.63 15.31 -34.91
C ASP A 100 -4.66 14.59 -34.04
N TYR A 101 -5.25 13.49 -34.53
CA TYR A 101 -6.21 12.68 -33.77
C TYR A 101 -5.52 11.85 -32.68
N ILE A 102 -4.39 11.22 -32.97
CA ILE A 102 -3.57 10.49 -32.00
C ILE A 102 -3.13 11.45 -30.88
N GLY A 103 -2.64 12.64 -31.22
CA GLY A 103 -2.25 13.64 -30.24
C GLY A 103 -3.39 14.09 -29.32
N LYS A 104 -4.65 14.06 -29.78
CA LYS A 104 -5.82 14.30 -28.91
C LYS A 104 -6.05 13.12 -27.96
N LEU A 105 -5.97 11.89 -28.46
CA LEU A 105 -6.15 10.69 -27.63
C LEU A 105 -5.06 10.54 -26.57
N GLU A 106 -3.80 10.84 -26.90
CA GLU A 106 -2.68 10.83 -25.96
C GLU A 106 -2.87 11.85 -24.84
N LYS A 107 -3.38 13.05 -25.16
CA LYS A 107 -3.73 14.05 -24.13
C LYS A 107 -4.83 13.58 -23.20
N GLU A 108 -5.83 12.88 -23.72
CA GLU A 108 -6.93 12.34 -22.90
C GLU A 108 -6.48 11.18 -22.02
N GLU A 109 -5.64 10.29 -22.55
CA GLU A 109 -5.02 9.21 -21.79
C GLU A 109 -4.09 9.76 -20.69
N GLN A 110 -3.30 10.79 -20.99
CA GLN A 110 -2.44 11.43 -19.99
C GLN A 110 -3.25 12.01 -18.82
N LYS A 111 -4.41 12.62 -19.08
CA LYS A 111 -5.32 13.08 -18.02
C LYS A 111 -5.80 11.94 -17.12
N LEU A 112 -6.06 10.76 -17.69
CA LEU A 112 -6.44 9.58 -16.91
C LEU A 112 -5.26 9.02 -16.10
N ILE A 113 -4.05 9.01 -16.67
CA ILE A 113 -2.81 8.65 -15.95
C ILE A 113 -2.61 9.58 -14.75
N ASP A 114 -2.74 10.89 -14.95
CA ASP A 114 -2.59 11.88 -13.90
C ASP A 114 -3.66 11.71 -12.81
N LYS A 115 -4.92 11.42 -13.19
CA LYS A 115 -6.00 11.10 -12.25
C LYS A 115 -5.70 9.84 -11.43
N VAL A 116 -5.19 8.77 -12.06
CA VAL A 116 -4.78 7.54 -11.35
C VAL A 116 -3.67 7.84 -10.35
N LYS A 117 -2.70 8.67 -10.73
CA LYS A 117 -1.61 9.10 -9.84
C LYS A 117 -2.13 9.91 -8.65
N GLU A 118 -3.04 10.85 -8.88
CA GLU A 118 -3.68 11.64 -7.82
C GLU A 118 -4.43 10.75 -6.83
N ILE A 119 -5.21 9.78 -7.31
CA ILE A 119 -5.94 8.84 -6.46
C ILE A 119 -4.98 7.97 -5.65
N ASN A 120 -3.89 7.48 -6.24
CA ASN A 120 -2.88 6.70 -5.50
C ASN A 120 -2.28 7.52 -4.35
N ASN A 121 -1.94 8.80 -4.57
CA ASN A 121 -1.43 9.66 -3.52
C ASN A 121 -2.46 9.80 -2.37
N LYS A 122 -3.75 10.00 -2.69
CA LYS A 122 -4.82 10.07 -1.68
C LYS A 122 -4.98 8.75 -0.91
N ILE A 123 -4.76 7.60 -1.55
CA ILE A 123 -4.76 6.30 -0.89
C ILE A 123 -3.59 6.17 0.09
N ASP A 124 -2.41 6.64 -0.31
CA ASP A 124 -1.23 6.62 0.57
C ASP A 124 -1.43 7.53 1.78
N ASP A 125 -2.00 8.72 1.58
CA ASP A 125 -2.40 9.62 2.67
C ASP A 125 -3.43 8.97 3.61
N ALA A 126 -4.45 8.30 3.06
CA ALA A 126 -5.46 7.58 3.85
C ALA A 126 -4.87 6.41 4.65
N LYS A 127 -3.90 5.68 4.09
CA LYS A 127 -3.17 4.63 4.82
C LYS A 127 -2.34 5.20 5.96
N ALA A 128 -1.69 6.34 5.75
CA ALA A 128 -0.95 7.03 6.81
C ALA A 128 -1.89 7.50 7.94
N ASP A 129 -3.07 8.03 7.60
CA ASP A 129 -4.08 8.41 8.60
C ASP A 129 -4.57 7.21 9.43
N ILE A 130 -4.87 6.08 8.77
CA ILE A 130 -5.24 4.83 9.47
C ILE A 130 -4.11 4.36 10.40
N ALA A 131 -2.86 4.42 9.97
CA ALA A 131 -1.72 4.04 10.81
C ALA A 131 -1.64 4.92 12.06
N ASN A 132 -1.79 6.24 11.92
CA ASN A 132 -1.79 7.17 13.05
C ASN A 132 -2.98 6.93 14.00
N LYS A 133 -4.18 6.69 13.46
CA LYS A 133 -5.37 6.38 14.26
C LYS A 133 -5.26 5.05 15.01
N ASN A 134 -4.66 4.02 14.39
CA ASN A 134 -4.35 2.76 15.07
C ASN A 134 -3.40 2.97 16.26
N ILE A 135 -2.33 3.75 16.09
CA ILE A 135 -1.40 4.06 17.20
C ILE A 135 -2.14 4.74 18.36
N SER A 136 -2.99 5.71 18.06
CA SER A 136 -3.82 6.39 19.07
C SER A 136 -4.77 5.42 19.78
N PHE A 137 -5.46 4.58 19.02
CA PHE A 137 -6.37 3.57 19.54
C PHE A 137 -5.66 2.58 20.47
N ASP A 138 -4.52 2.03 20.05
CA ASP A 138 -3.73 1.09 20.84
C ASP A 138 -3.18 1.73 22.12
N THR A 139 -2.79 3.01 22.05
CA THR A 139 -2.33 3.78 23.21
C THR A 139 -3.45 3.95 24.25
N ILE A 140 -4.65 4.36 23.81
CA ILE A 140 -5.81 4.53 24.69
C ILE A 140 -6.21 3.18 25.31
N LYS A 141 -6.20 2.11 24.50
CA LYS A 141 -6.50 0.76 24.95
C LYS A 141 -5.51 0.27 26.03
N GLN A 142 -4.23 0.58 25.87
CA GLN A 142 -3.23 0.24 26.89
C GLN A 142 -3.46 1.03 28.19
N TYR A 143 -3.78 2.33 28.11
CA TYR A 143 -4.12 3.10 29.31
C TYR A 143 -5.37 2.58 30.01
N GLN A 144 -6.40 2.16 29.27
CA GLN A 144 -7.57 1.53 29.85
C GLN A 144 -7.21 0.26 30.61
N LYS A 145 -6.39 -0.61 30.01
CA LYS A 145 -5.91 -1.84 30.66
C LYS A 145 -5.18 -1.54 31.98
N ASN A 146 -4.28 -0.55 31.98
CA ASN A 146 -3.56 -0.16 33.20
C ASN A 146 -4.54 0.31 34.30
N VAL A 147 -5.55 1.10 33.95
CA VAL A 147 -6.57 1.56 34.90
C VAL A 147 -7.42 0.41 35.44
N GLU A 148 -7.75 -0.59 34.62
CA GLU A 148 -8.45 -1.81 35.06
C GLU A 148 -7.60 -2.64 36.04
N GLU A 149 -6.28 -2.70 35.82
CA GLU A 149 -5.32 -3.33 36.73
C GLU A 149 -5.22 -2.57 38.07
N ASP A 150 -5.13 -1.24 38.03
CA ASP A 150 -5.10 -0.39 39.23
C ASP A 150 -6.39 -0.54 40.07
N LEU A 151 -7.56 -0.60 39.43
CA LEU A 151 -8.85 -0.86 40.10
C LEU A 151 -8.85 -2.23 40.79
N LYS A 152 -8.25 -3.24 40.17
CA LYS A 152 -8.13 -4.58 40.76
C LYS A 152 -7.23 -4.56 41.99
N VAL A 153 -6.05 -3.95 41.91
CA VAL A 153 -5.13 -3.80 43.05
C VAL A 153 -5.81 -3.08 44.20
N LEU A 154 -6.55 -2.00 43.91
CA LEU A 154 -7.24 -1.23 44.92
C LEU A 154 -8.35 -2.02 45.61
N LYS A 155 -9.08 -2.86 44.86
CA LYS A 155 -10.07 -3.79 45.40
C LYS A 155 -9.44 -4.84 46.32
N ASP A 156 -8.30 -5.40 45.93
CA ASP A 156 -7.59 -6.40 46.73
C ASP A 156 -7.02 -5.79 48.03
N LEU A 157 -6.50 -4.56 47.96
CA LEU A 157 -6.04 -3.81 49.13
C LEU A 157 -7.17 -3.48 50.09
N LYS A 158 -8.32 -3.03 49.58
CA LYS A 158 -9.53 -2.76 50.37
C LYS A 158 -10.03 -4.02 51.08
N THR A 159 -10.03 -5.16 50.39
CA THR A 159 -10.39 -6.47 50.96
C THR A 159 -9.43 -6.89 52.06
N SER A 160 -8.14 -6.60 51.92
CA SER A 160 -7.13 -6.93 52.92
C SER A 160 -7.28 -6.07 54.17
N LEU A 161 -7.42 -4.75 54.01
CA LEU A 161 -7.64 -3.82 55.12
C LEU A 161 -8.90 -4.15 55.92
N GLN A 162 -9.99 -4.58 55.28
CA GLN A 162 -11.22 -4.96 56.00
C GLN A 162 -11.05 -6.09 57.02
N LYS A 163 -9.92 -6.82 56.99
CA LYS A 163 -9.60 -7.88 57.96
C LYS A 163 -8.81 -7.37 59.18
N GLU A 164 -8.41 -6.09 59.20
CA GLU A 164 -7.58 -5.52 60.26
C GLU A 164 -8.40 -5.14 61.50
N GLU A 165 -7.91 -5.50 62.69
CA GLU A 165 -8.62 -5.26 63.97
C GLU A 165 -8.53 -3.81 64.47
N ASN A 166 -7.57 -3.01 63.97
CA ASN A 166 -7.37 -1.63 64.41
C ASN A 166 -8.34 -0.66 63.72
N THR A 167 -9.54 -0.56 64.27
CA THR A 167 -10.68 0.22 63.74
C THR A 167 -10.41 1.70 63.46
N LYS A 168 -9.55 2.39 64.22
CA LYS A 168 -9.25 3.82 63.97
C LYS A 168 -8.34 4.02 62.75
N ILE A 169 -7.27 3.22 62.66
CA ILE A 169 -6.34 3.26 61.54
C ILE A 169 -7.04 2.79 60.25
N LEU A 170 -7.91 1.77 60.40
CA LEU A 170 -8.72 1.24 59.32
C LEU A 170 -9.62 2.30 58.67
N PHE A 171 -10.32 3.10 59.47
CA PHE A 171 -11.24 4.14 58.97
C PHE A 171 -10.51 5.15 58.08
N TYR A 172 -9.34 5.64 58.50
CA TYR A 172 -8.55 6.62 57.75
C TYR A 172 -8.07 6.08 56.39
N TYR A 173 -7.58 4.84 56.36
CA TYR A 173 -7.11 4.23 55.11
C TYR A 173 -8.26 3.90 54.15
N LEU A 174 -9.40 3.42 54.65
CA LEU A 174 -10.57 3.15 53.83
C LEU A 174 -11.15 4.43 53.19
N GLU A 175 -11.19 5.55 53.93
CA GLU A 175 -11.63 6.84 53.38
C GLU A 175 -10.68 7.32 52.26
N THR A 176 -9.37 7.21 52.49
CA THR A 176 -8.35 7.59 51.51
C THR A 176 -8.44 6.74 50.25
N LEU A 177 -8.61 5.42 50.40
CA LEU A 177 -8.80 4.51 49.27
C LEU A 177 -10.07 4.83 48.49
N GLY A 178 -11.18 5.16 49.15
CA GLY A 178 -12.42 5.55 48.47
C GLY A 178 -12.25 6.79 47.59
N LYS A 179 -11.45 7.78 48.02
CA LYS A 179 -11.13 8.96 47.21
C LYS A 179 -10.27 8.63 45.98
N ILE A 180 -9.32 7.70 46.12
CA ILE A 180 -8.49 7.22 45.01
C ILE A 180 -9.35 6.40 44.03
N GLU A 181 -10.16 5.48 44.55
CA GLU A 181 -11.12 4.65 43.81
C GLU A 181 -12.01 5.51 42.92
N GLY A 182 -12.61 6.57 43.48
CA GLY A 182 -13.43 7.52 42.72
C GLY A 182 -12.68 8.15 41.54
N LYS A 183 -11.47 8.65 41.76
CA LYS A 183 -10.65 9.26 40.68
C LYS A 183 -10.27 8.26 39.59
N ILE A 184 -10.00 7.01 39.97
CA ILE A 184 -9.67 5.95 39.00
C ILE A 184 -10.91 5.58 38.19
N TYR A 185 -12.10 5.49 38.82
CA TYR A 185 -13.36 5.29 38.11
C TYR A 185 -13.67 6.43 37.12
N ASP A 186 -13.51 7.69 37.53
CA ASP A 186 -13.67 8.85 36.63
C ASP A 186 -12.72 8.74 35.42
N THR A 187 -11.47 8.36 35.66
CA THR A 187 -10.46 8.17 34.61
C THR A 187 -10.83 7.02 33.68
N SER A 188 -11.31 5.89 34.22
CA SER A 188 -11.81 4.75 33.47
C SER A 188 -12.94 5.16 32.52
N ASP A 189 -13.91 5.93 33.00
CA ASP A 189 -15.07 6.33 32.20
C ASP A 189 -14.70 7.31 31.08
N ILE A 190 -13.75 8.23 31.35
CA ILE A 190 -13.15 9.08 30.31
C ILE A 190 -12.43 8.22 29.26
N LEU A 191 -11.63 7.23 29.69
CA LEU A 191 -10.89 6.36 28.77
C LEU A 191 -11.80 5.50 27.91
N LYS A 192 -12.88 4.94 28.47
CA LYS A 192 -13.90 4.20 27.70
C LYS A 192 -14.51 5.09 26.62
N THR A 193 -14.89 6.31 26.97
CA THR A 193 -15.45 7.28 26.01
C THR A 193 -14.46 7.58 24.89
N LYS A 194 -13.19 7.83 25.24
CA LYS A 194 -12.11 8.05 24.26
C LYS A 194 -11.85 6.82 23.40
N LEU A 195 -11.94 5.61 23.95
CA LEU A 195 -11.74 4.37 23.20
C LEU A 195 -12.85 4.19 22.16
N TYR A 196 -14.11 4.43 22.53
CA TYR A 196 -15.23 4.40 21.58
C TYR A 196 -15.03 5.43 20.46
N GLN A 197 -14.67 6.67 20.81
CA GLN A 197 -14.41 7.72 19.82
C GLN A 197 -13.25 7.32 18.87
N ALA A 198 -12.14 6.81 19.41
CA ALA A 198 -11.00 6.38 18.62
C ALA A 198 -11.35 5.19 17.71
N GLN A 199 -12.24 4.30 18.14
CA GLN A 199 -12.75 3.20 17.34
C GLN A 199 -13.61 3.71 16.18
N GLU A 200 -14.54 4.64 16.44
CA GLU A 200 -15.38 5.25 15.40
C GLU A 200 -14.51 5.98 14.36
N ASP A 201 -13.54 6.77 14.81
CA ASP A 201 -12.60 7.48 13.95
C ASP A 201 -11.78 6.54 13.06
N LEU A 202 -11.35 5.40 13.61
CA LEU A 202 -10.58 4.39 12.88
C LEU A 202 -11.45 3.70 11.81
N GLU A 203 -12.68 3.33 12.14
CA GLU A 203 -13.61 2.73 11.18
C GLU A 203 -14.01 3.71 10.07
N ALA A 204 -14.20 5.00 10.40
CA ALA A 204 -14.43 6.04 9.42
C ALA A 204 -13.23 6.19 8.45
N ALA A 205 -12.00 6.15 8.96
CA ALA A 205 -10.80 6.22 8.13
C ALA A 205 -10.65 4.99 7.21
N LYS A 206 -10.97 3.79 7.72
CA LYS A 206 -10.99 2.56 6.90
C LYS A 206 -12.06 2.62 5.81
N ALA A 207 -13.24 3.14 6.11
CA ALA A 207 -14.30 3.33 5.12
C ALA A 207 -13.86 4.29 4.01
N HIS A 208 -13.23 5.41 4.37
CA HIS A 208 -12.67 6.36 3.40
C HIS A 208 -11.58 5.73 2.52
N LEU A 209 -10.67 4.91 3.09
CA LEU A 209 -9.69 4.16 2.30
C LEU A 209 -10.39 3.24 1.29
N SER A 210 -11.40 2.48 1.73
CA SER A 210 -12.16 1.57 0.86
C SER A 210 -12.86 2.31 -0.29
N GLU A 211 -13.38 3.51 -0.05
CA GLU A 211 -13.96 4.37 -1.09
C GLU A 211 -12.90 4.73 -2.14
N LYS A 212 -11.72 5.18 -1.69
CA LYS A 212 -10.62 5.57 -2.59
C LYS A 212 -10.06 4.39 -3.39
N GLU A 213 -9.98 3.21 -2.80
CA GLU A 213 -9.61 1.98 -3.52
C GLU A 213 -10.65 1.63 -4.60
N GLY A 214 -11.94 1.87 -4.33
CA GLY A 214 -13.01 1.77 -5.32
C GLY A 214 -12.85 2.77 -6.47
N GLU A 215 -12.59 4.04 -6.16
CA GLU A 215 -12.30 5.08 -7.16
C GLU A 215 -11.09 4.70 -8.03
N LEU A 216 -10.02 4.18 -7.44
CA LEU A 216 -8.82 3.75 -8.16
C LEU A 216 -9.13 2.62 -9.13
N LYS A 217 -9.93 1.63 -8.72
CA LYS A 217 -10.34 0.52 -9.58
C LYS A 217 -11.08 1.02 -10.81
N THR A 218 -12.03 1.94 -10.63
CA THR A 218 -12.78 2.55 -11.73
C THR A 218 -11.86 3.35 -12.64
N ALA A 219 -10.98 4.19 -12.08
CA ALA A 219 -10.05 5.00 -12.88
C ALA A 219 -9.06 4.15 -13.70
N ARG A 220 -8.62 3.01 -13.16
CA ARG A 220 -7.78 2.04 -13.89
C ARG A 220 -8.54 1.37 -15.03
N ALA A 221 -9.79 0.98 -14.81
CA ALA A 221 -10.64 0.41 -15.86
C ALA A 221 -10.88 1.42 -17.00
N ASP A 222 -11.14 2.68 -16.67
CA ASP A 222 -11.30 3.76 -17.66
C ASP A 222 -10.01 3.96 -18.48
N LEU A 223 -8.85 3.96 -17.82
CA LEU A 223 -7.55 4.09 -18.48
C LEU A 223 -7.28 2.91 -19.43
N GLU A 224 -7.54 1.68 -18.99
CA GLU A 224 -7.38 0.48 -19.80
C GLU A 224 -8.29 0.50 -21.03
N ALA A 225 -9.58 0.82 -20.83
CA ALA A 225 -10.54 0.96 -21.91
C ALA A 225 -10.11 2.03 -22.93
N LYS A 226 -9.63 3.18 -22.44
CA LYS A 226 -9.15 4.27 -23.29
C LYS A 226 -7.90 3.89 -24.07
N THR A 227 -6.96 3.19 -23.43
CA THR A 227 -5.73 2.69 -24.06
C THR A 227 -6.07 1.71 -25.19
N LYS A 228 -7.00 0.79 -24.94
CA LYS A 228 -7.47 -0.18 -25.93
C LYS A 228 -8.16 0.49 -27.11
N ASP A 229 -9.08 1.43 -26.85
CA ASP A 229 -9.77 2.22 -27.89
C ASP A 229 -8.76 2.99 -28.76
N LYS A 230 -7.78 3.65 -28.13
CA LYS A 230 -6.69 4.33 -28.84
C LYS A 230 -5.94 3.39 -29.79
N ASN A 231 -5.52 2.24 -29.28
CA ASN A 231 -4.77 1.26 -30.08
C ASN A 231 -5.58 0.70 -31.25
N MET A 232 -6.86 0.39 -31.04
CA MET A 232 -7.74 -0.08 -32.13
C MET A 232 -7.91 0.97 -33.23
N LYS A 233 -8.07 2.24 -32.86
CA LYS A 233 -8.23 3.33 -33.82
C LYS A 233 -6.96 3.60 -34.62
N ILE A 234 -5.79 3.53 -33.98
CA ILE A 234 -4.49 3.60 -34.65
C ILE A 234 -4.35 2.46 -35.66
N GLN A 235 -4.68 1.22 -35.27
CA GLN A 235 -4.62 0.07 -36.16
C GLN A 235 -5.55 0.21 -37.37
N SER A 236 -6.80 0.66 -37.16
CA SER A 236 -7.76 0.90 -38.25
C SER A 236 -7.23 1.93 -39.24
N HIS A 237 -6.75 3.08 -38.76
CA HIS A 237 -6.24 4.13 -39.63
C HIS A 237 -4.97 3.71 -40.39
N ASN A 238 -4.08 2.96 -39.75
CA ASN A 238 -2.90 2.43 -40.43
C ASN A 238 -3.31 1.44 -41.55
N ALA A 239 -4.34 0.63 -41.32
CA ALA A 239 -4.87 -0.28 -42.34
C ALA A 239 -5.48 0.49 -43.53
N ASP A 240 -6.23 1.56 -43.26
CA ASP A 240 -6.83 2.41 -44.31
C ASP A 240 -5.75 3.07 -45.18
N ILE A 241 -4.70 3.62 -44.56
CA ILE A 241 -3.55 4.21 -45.29
C ILE A 241 -2.85 3.15 -46.14
N ILE A 242 -2.61 1.95 -45.59
CA ILE A 242 -1.96 0.86 -46.33
C ILE A 242 -2.80 0.41 -47.53
N ASN A 243 -4.13 0.35 -47.39
CA ASN A 243 -5.02 -0.05 -48.48
C ASN A 243 -5.07 0.97 -49.62
N GLU A 244 -4.87 2.25 -49.35
CA GLU A 244 -4.82 3.31 -50.38
C GLU A 244 -3.47 3.41 -51.10
N ILE A 245 -2.41 2.85 -50.52
CA ILE A 245 -1.07 2.80 -51.12
C ILE A 245 -0.93 1.58 -52.06
N LYS A 246 -1.78 0.56 -51.90
CA LYS A 246 -1.80 -0.66 -52.72
C LYS A 246 -2.66 -0.51 -53.96
#